data_AF-A0A915LWJ9-F1
#
_entry.id   AF-A0A915LWJ9-F1
#
_cell.length_a   1.000
_cell.length_b   1.000
_cell.length_c   1.000
_cell.angle_alpha   90.00
_cell.angle_beta   90.00
_cell.angle_gamma   90.00
#
_symmetry.space_group_name_H-M   'P 1'
#
loop_
_entity.id
_entity.type
_entity.pdbx_description
1 polymer ?
#
loop_
_entity_poly.entity_id
_entity_poly.type
_entity_poly.pdbx_seq_one_letter_code
_entity_poly.pdbx_strand_id
1 'polypeptide(L)'
;MCFQTADMTDVRRYPCFINRREDGKVEQGCGGGDKGCPHEKETEFCKYCRTRNCNDEKIISKYCWTNNGKIKIKGDVPCFVERTKANQINKGIGKCPSIACKTCYKHLCNDGNDLPFSYCFNGDGKGVVGCGKSNCYIAKVEY
;
A
#
# COMPACT_ATOMS: atom_id res chain seq x y z
N MET A 1 -15.19 15.07 9.33
CA MET A 1 -13.92 15.78 9.04
C MET A 1 -13.41 16.37 10.35
N CYS A 2 -12.13 16.22 10.73
CA CYS A 2 -11.64 16.75 12.01
C CYS A 2 -11.45 18.26 11.97
N PHE A 3 -12.55 18.97 11.76
CA PHE A 3 -12.87 20.40 11.90
C PHE A 3 -14.28 20.52 11.30
N GLN A 4 -15.28 19.88 11.91
CA GLN A 4 -16.68 20.11 11.56
C GLN A 4 -17.49 20.22 12.85
N THR A 5 -17.69 21.49 13.23
CA THR A 5 -18.90 22.04 13.88
C THR A 5 -19.42 21.29 15.10
N ALA A 6 -18.92 21.66 16.28
CA ALA A 6 -19.75 21.78 17.46
C ALA A 6 -19.09 22.82 18.38
N ASP A 7 -19.76 23.95 18.52
CA ASP A 7 -19.58 25.00 19.54
C ASP A 7 -18.18 25.65 19.69
N MET A 8 -18.14 26.96 19.44
CA MET A 8 -16.94 27.80 19.54
C MET A 8 -16.51 28.11 20.98
N THR A 9 -17.00 27.36 21.97
CA THR A 9 -16.82 27.66 23.39
C THR A 9 -16.03 26.60 24.18
N ASP A 10 -15.74 25.42 23.60
CA ASP A 10 -14.84 24.43 24.24
C ASP A 10 -13.53 24.25 23.44
N VAL A 11 -12.53 25.06 23.80
CA VAL A 11 -11.19 25.09 23.17
C VAL A 11 -10.32 23.93 23.69
N ARG A 12 -10.85 22.71 23.75
CA ARG A 12 -10.02 21.50 23.73
C ARG A 12 -9.97 20.98 22.31
N ARG A 13 -9.08 21.60 21.52
CA ARG A 13 -8.72 21.15 20.15
C ARG A 13 -8.25 19.70 20.20
N TYR A 14 -9.16 18.75 19.99
CA TYR A 14 -8.78 17.34 19.91
C TYR A 14 -7.86 17.12 18.70
N PRO A 15 -6.71 16.47 18.87
CA PRO A 15 -5.84 16.14 17.74
C PRO A 15 -6.58 15.21 16.77
N CYS A 16 -6.25 15.31 15.48
CA CYS A 16 -6.59 14.24 14.54
C CYS A 16 -5.66 13.06 14.81
N PHE A 17 -6.15 11.85 14.64
CA PHE A 17 -5.31 10.66 14.63
C PHE A 17 -5.46 9.91 13.32
N ILE A 18 -4.42 9.16 12.98
CA ILE A 18 -4.48 8.07 12.01
C ILE A 18 -3.74 6.88 12.57
N ASN A 19 -4.35 5.71 12.48
CA ASN A 19 -3.82 4.44 12.97
C ASN A 19 -3.96 3.35 11.91
N ARG A 20 -2.90 2.57 11.67
CA ARG A 20 -3.00 1.30 10.96
C ARG A 20 -2.94 0.16 11.96
N ARG A 21 -4.02 -0.62 12.00
CA ARG A 21 -4.14 -1.85 12.77
C ARG A 21 -3.21 -2.93 12.22
N GLU A 22 -3.00 -3.99 13.00
CA GLU A 22 -2.19 -5.13 12.59
C GLU A 22 -2.74 -5.85 11.35
N ASP A 23 -4.07 -5.82 11.14
CA ASP A 23 -4.74 -6.35 9.95
C ASP A 23 -4.62 -5.45 8.70
N GLY A 24 -3.92 -4.32 8.83
CA GLY A 24 -3.67 -3.37 7.75
C GLY A 24 -4.78 -2.32 7.54
N LYS A 25 -5.92 -2.43 8.24
CA LYS A 25 -7.00 -1.43 8.17
C LYS A 25 -6.55 -0.10 8.76
N VAL A 26 -6.97 0.97 8.11
CA VAL A 26 -6.67 2.34 8.51
C VAL A 26 -7.88 2.95 9.20
N GLU A 27 -7.63 3.53 10.36
CA GLU A 27 -8.60 4.28 11.14
C GLU A 27 -8.17 5.73 11.22
N GLN A 28 -9.11 6.63 10.99
CA GLN A 28 -8.91 8.06 11.03
C GLN A 28 -10.02 8.68 11.85
N GLY A 29 -9.67 9.63 12.72
CA GLY A 29 -10.66 10.31 13.54
C GLY A 29 -10.06 11.46 14.33
N CYS A 30 -10.85 11.97 15.26
CA CYS A 30 -10.50 13.10 16.11
C CYS A 30 -10.61 12.67 17.56
N GLY A 31 -9.61 13.02 18.37
CA GLY A 31 -9.50 12.59 19.76
C GLY A 31 -8.05 12.29 20.15
N GLY A 32 -7.75 12.51 21.43
CA GLY A 32 -6.58 11.90 22.08
C GLY A 32 -7.05 10.77 23.00
N GLY A 33 -6.13 9.87 23.36
CA GLY A 33 -6.39 8.81 24.34
C GLY A 33 -6.99 7.52 23.77
N ASP A 34 -7.95 6.92 24.48
CA ASP A 34 -8.59 5.62 24.19
C ASP A 34 -9.27 5.49 22.81
N LYS A 35 -9.45 6.62 22.10
CA LYS A 35 -10.08 6.68 20.77
C LYS A 35 -9.08 6.82 19.62
N GLY A 36 -7.77 6.90 19.92
CA GLY A 36 -6.73 7.21 18.95
C GLY A 36 -5.67 6.12 18.82
N CYS A 37 -4.40 6.51 18.97
CA CYS A 37 -3.30 5.56 18.96
C CYS A 37 -3.33 4.63 20.18
N PRO A 38 -3.01 3.33 20.01
CA PRO A 38 -2.87 2.41 21.13
C PRO A 38 -1.97 2.99 22.22
N HIS A 39 -2.41 2.93 23.47
CA HIS A 39 -1.69 3.44 24.65
C HIS A 39 -1.34 4.94 24.59
N GLU A 40 -2.11 5.74 23.85
CA GLU A 40 -1.91 7.18 23.67
C GLU A 40 -0.54 7.57 23.07
N LYS A 41 0.21 6.61 22.53
CA LYS A 41 1.58 6.83 22.04
C LYS A 41 1.62 6.83 20.53
N GLU A 42 2.31 7.82 19.96
CA GLU A 42 2.67 7.74 18.56
C GLU A 42 3.58 6.55 18.30
N THR A 43 3.35 5.91 17.16
CA THR A 43 4.23 4.87 16.61
C THR A 43 4.52 5.22 15.16
N GLU A 44 5.14 4.30 14.44
CA GLU A 44 5.22 4.43 12.99
C GLU A 44 3.89 4.13 12.29
N PHE A 45 3.00 3.35 12.91
CA PHE A 45 1.69 3.01 12.35
C PHE A 45 0.57 3.89 12.89
N CYS A 46 0.86 4.70 13.91
CA CYS A 46 -0.11 5.64 14.46
C CYS A 46 0.48 7.01 14.75
N LYS A 47 -0.18 8.05 14.25
CA LYS A 47 0.26 9.44 14.38
C LYS A 47 -0.88 10.36 14.79
N TYR A 48 -0.53 11.40 15.54
CA TYR A 48 -1.41 12.52 15.83
C TYR A 48 -0.98 13.73 15.02
N CYS A 49 -1.93 14.61 14.70
CA CYS A 49 -1.64 15.87 14.06
C CYS A 49 -2.72 16.91 14.39
N ARG A 50 -2.38 18.21 14.27
CA ARG A 50 -3.21 19.32 14.78
C ARG A 50 -3.69 20.30 13.71
N THR A 51 -3.38 20.05 12.44
CA THR A 51 -3.82 20.89 11.31
C THR A 51 -5.02 20.27 10.62
N ARG A 52 -5.71 21.05 9.76
CA ARG A 52 -6.93 20.58 9.09
C ARG A 52 -6.62 19.44 8.13
N ASN A 53 -7.39 18.34 8.24
CA ASN A 53 -7.28 17.16 7.38
C ASN A 53 -5.86 16.58 7.32
N CYS A 54 -5.14 16.64 8.43
CA CYS A 54 -3.73 16.30 8.48
C CYS A 54 -3.44 14.81 8.57
N ASN A 55 -4.44 14.00 8.93
CA ASN A 55 -4.31 12.59 9.27
C ASN A 55 -4.39 11.69 8.02
N ASP A 56 -3.59 12.00 7.00
CA ASP A 56 -3.48 11.27 5.73
C ASP A 56 -2.71 9.94 5.90
N GLU A 57 -3.13 8.86 5.23
CA GLU A 57 -2.47 7.54 5.26
C GLU A 57 -0.98 7.60 4.91
N LYS A 58 -0.56 8.57 4.09
CA LYS A 58 0.85 8.74 3.73
C LYS A 58 1.77 9.10 4.91
N ILE A 59 1.25 9.55 6.06
CA ILE A 59 2.09 9.96 7.19
C ILE A 59 2.49 8.78 8.11
N ILE A 60 1.82 7.64 7.97
CA ILE A 60 2.10 6.42 8.72
C ILE A 60 2.76 5.35 7.82
N SER A 61 3.45 4.42 8.46
CA SER A 61 4.11 3.30 7.80
C SER A 61 3.10 2.26 7.32
N LYS A 62 3.55 1.46 6.35
CA LYS A 62 2.89 0.23 5.89
C LYS A 62 3.96 -0.84 5.68
N TYR A 63 3.54 -2.05 5.33
CA TYR A 63 4.45 -3.11 4.93
C TYR A 63 4.25 -3.45 3.46
N CYS A 64 5.34 -3.82 2.78
CA CYS A 64 5.32 -4.53 1.51
C CYS A 64 5.89 -5.92 1.69
N TRP A 65 5.45 -6.87 0.88
CA TRP A 65 6.17 -8.10 0.68
C TRP A 65 7.42 -7.87 -0.16
N THR A 66 8.46 -8.62 0.16
CA THR A 66 9.67 -8.85 -0.64
C THR A 66 9.86 -10.34 -0.78
N ASN A 67 10.79 -10.78 -1.63
CA ASN A 67 11.16 -12.19 -1.71
C ASN A 67 11.75 -12.74 -0.40
N ASN A 68 12.21 -11.87 0.51
CA ASN A 68 12.82 -12.22 1.79
C ASN A 68 11.89 -11.98 3.01
N GLY A 69 10.59 -11.78 2.78
CA GLY A 69 9.61 -11.47 3.83
C GLY A 69 9.05 -10.05 3.75
N LYS A 70 8.45 -9.56 4.84
CA LYS A 70 7.83 -8.22 4.87
C LYS A 70 8.84 -7.15 5.28
N ILE A 71 8.78 -6.00 4.61
CA ILE A 71 9.59 -4.82 4.94
C ILE A 71 8.67 -3.63 5.23
N LYS A 72 9.04 -2.89 6.28
CA LYS A 72 8.34 -1.68 6.69
C LYS A 72 8.78 -0.52 5.82
N ILE A 73 7.83 0.26 5.33
CA ILE A 73 8.07 1.45 4.52
C ILE A 73 7.25 2.61 5.04
N LYS A 74 7.86 3.80 5.03
CA LYS A 74 7.23 5.05 5.44
C LYS A 74 6.88 5.87 4.20
N GLY A 75 5.79 6.63 4.28
CA GLY A 75 5.40 7.51 3.19
C GLY A 75 4.62 6.79 2.09
N ASP A 76 4.48 7.48 0.97
CA ASP A 76 3.70 7.02 -0.18
C ASP A 76 4.53 6.15 -1.15
N VAL A 77 5.46 5.37 -0.62
CA VAL A 77 6.26 4.45 -1.44
C VAL A 77 5.37 3.24 -1.77
N PRO A 78 5.13 2.91 -3.05
CA PRO A 78 4.29 1.76 -3.38
C PRO A 78 5.03 0.43 -3.17
N CYS A 79 4.27 -0.66 -3.17
CA CYS A 79 4.76 -2.02 -3.34
C CYS A 79 4.59 -2.46 -4.78
N PHE A 80 5.40 -3.40 -5.25
CA PHE A 80 5.18 -4.07 -6.52
C PHE A 80 5.17 -5.59 -6.38
N VAL A 81 4.47 -6.24 -7.29
CA VAL A 81 4.59 -7.66 -7.57
C VAL A 81 4.66 -7.88 -9.07
N GLU A 82 5.55 -8.74 -9.53
CA GLU A 82 5.78 -9.02 -10.94
C GLU A 82 5.93 -10.53 -11.21
N ARG A 83 5.73 -10.91 -12.47
CA ARG A 83 6.14 -12.21 -13.00
C ARG A 83 7.46 -12.06 -13.74
N THR A 84 8.44 -12.89 -13.40
CA THR A 84 9.70 -12.97 -14.14
C THR A 84 9.51 -13.68 -15.49
N LYS A 85 10.53 -13.62 -16.35
CA LYS A 85 10.56 -14.41 -17.60
C LYS A 85 10.45 -15.92 -17.35
N ALA A 86 10.84 -16.40 -16.18
CA ALA A 86 10.69 -17.79 -15.75
C ALA A 86 9.32 -18.09 -15.10
N ASN A 87 8.35 -17.17 -15.22
CA ASN A 87 7.04 -17.20 -14.57
C ASN A 87 7.08 -17.24 -13.03
N GLN A 88 8.20 -16.86 -12.40
CA GLN A 88 8.31 -16.78 -10.95
C GLN A 88 7.68 -15.48 -10.44
N ILE A 89 7.18 -15.48 -9.21
CA ILE A 89 6.66 -14.27 -8.56
C ILE A 89 7.82 -13.55 -7.88
N ASN A 90 8.04 -12.29 -8.26
CA ASN A 90 8.93 -11.38 -7.57
C ASN A 90 8.15 -10.28 -6.87
N LYS A 91 8.55 -9.93 -5.65
CA LYS A 91 7.90 -8.91 -4.82
C LYS A 91 8.94 -7.88 -4.37
N GLY A 92 8.53 -6.63 -4.29
CA GLY A 92 9.40 -5.59 -3.76
C GLY A 92 8.70 -4.27 -3.48
N ILE A 93 9.55 -3.26 -3.31
CA ILE A 93 9.19 -1.89 -2.97
C ILE A 93 9.45 -1.02 -4.19
N GLY A 94 8.62 0.00 -4.37
CA GLY A 94 8.72 0.96 -5.45
C GLY A 94 7.74 0.68 -6.57
N LYS A 95 7.93 1.40 -7.68
CA LYS A 95 7.12 1.23 -8.88
C LYS A 95 7.54 -0.04 -9.62
N CYS A 96 6.66 -0.53 -10.48
CA CYS A 96 6.93 -1.68 -11.32
C CYS A 96 8.23 -1.55 -12.12
N PRO A 97 9.15 -2.53 -12.04
CA PRO A 97 10.38 -2.54 -12.82
C PRO A 97 10.18 -3.14 -14.23
N SER A 98 9.05 -3.80 -14.47
CA SER A 98 8.75 -4.49 -15.73
C SER A 98 7.29 -4.31 -16.14
N ILE A 99 6.98 -4.71 -17.37
CA ILE A 99 5.62 -4.66 -17.95
C ILE A 99 4.68 -5.70 -17.33
N ALA A 100 5.20 -6.84 -16.86
CA ALA A 100 4.45 -7.94 -16.25
C ALA A 100 4.31 -7.76 -14.73
N CYS A 101 3.89 -6.56 -14.32
CA CYS A 101 3.93 -6.12 -12.93
C CYS A 101 2.70 -5.29 -12.54
N LYS A 102 2.31 -5.36 -11.27
CA LYS A 102 1.28 -4.53 -10.64
C LYS A 102 1.89 -3.73 -9.49
N THR A 103 1.69 -2.41 -9.50
CA THR A 103 2.02 -1.51 -8.40
C THR A 103 0.79 -1.34 -7.50
N CYS A 104 0.98 -1.27 -6.19
CA CYS A 104 -0.11 -1.02 -5.24
C CYS A 104 0.38 -0.26 -4.01
N TYR A 105 -0.54 0.47 -3.35
CA TYR A 105 -0.18 1.41 -2.28
C TYR A 105 -0.65 0.99 -0.89
N LYS A 106 -1.46 -0.06 -0.79
CA LYS A 106 -2.02 -0.51 0.50
C LYS A 106 -1.04 -1.42 1.24
N HIS A 107 -1.29 -1.64 2.53
CA HIS A 107 -0.52 -2.56 3.35
C HIS A 107 -0.57 -3.99 2.77
N LEU A 108 0.60 -4.60 2.57
CA LEU A 108 0.79 -5.99 2.10
C LEU A 108 0.01 -6.34 0.82
N CYS A 109 -0.26 -5.36 -0.02
CA CYS A 109 -1.10 -5.51 -1.22
C CYS A 109 -0.45 -6.30 -2.36
N ASN A 110 0.84 -6.61 -2.25
CA ASN A 110 1.65 -7.27 -3.27
C ASN A 110 1.90 -8.76 -2.93
N ASP A 111 0.86 -9.46 -2.46
CA ASP A 111 0.93 -10.86 -2.03
C ASP A 111 1.16 -11.85 -3.19
N GLY A 112 0.84 -11.44 -4.42
CA GLY A 112 0.97 -12.23 -5.64
C GLY A 112 -0.26 -13.03 -6.04
N ASN A 113 -1.34 -12.98 -5.26
CA ASN A 113 -2.62 -13.65 -5.58
C ASN A 113 -3.38 -12.92 -6.69
N ASP A 114 -3.14 -11.62 -6.81
CA ASP A 114 -3.80 -10.70 -7.74
C ASP A 114 -3.12 -10.59 -9.13
N LEU A 115 -2.08 -11.38 -9.39
CA LEU A 115 -1.43 -11.42 -10.69
C LEU A 115 -2.07 -12.48 -11.59
N PRO A 116 -2.39 -12.16 -12.85
CA PRO A 116 -2.76 -13.16 -13.84
C PRO A 116 -1.72 -14.31 -13.86
N PHE A 117 -2.20 -15.53 -14.06
CA PHE A 117 -1.37 -16.74 -14.11
C PHE A 117 -0.31 -16.68 -15.23
N SER A 118 -0.48 -15.82 -16.24
CA SER A 118 0.46 -15.58 -17.32
C SER A 118 0.32 -14.17 -17.89
N TYR A 119 1.41 -13.59 -18.40
CA TYR A 119 1.41 -12.36 -19.20
C TYR A 119 1.88 -12.70 -20.62
N CYS A 120 1.11 -12.33 -21.63
CA CYS A 120 1.48 -12.51 -23.04
C CYS A 120 1.70 -11.16 -23.68
N PHE A 121 2.62 -11.07 -24.64
CA PHE A 121 2.71 -9.87 -25.46
C PHE A 121 1.40 -9.68 -26.25
N ASN A 122 0.93 -8.45 -26.30
CA ASN A 122 -0.10 -8.04 -27.24
C ASN A 122 0.41 -8.23 -28.67
N GLY A 123 -0.51 -8.30 -29.65
CA GLY A 123 -0.15 -8.42 -31.07
C GLY A 123 0.73 -7.27 -31.60
N ASP A 124 0.89 -6.19 -30.83
CA ASP A 124 1.80 -5.07 -31.10
C ASP A 124 3.25 -5.29 -30.63
N GLY A 125 3.53 -6.39 -29.91
CA GLY A 125 4.83 -6.73 -29.34
C GLY A 125 5.32 -5.79 -28.24
N LYS A 126 4.51 -4.83 -27.78
CA LYS A 126 4.89 -3.76 -26.84
C LYS A 126 4.09 -3.78 -25.55
N GLY A 127 2.82 -4.19 -25.60
CA GLY A 127 1.98 -4.36 -24.41
C GLY A 127 2.02 -5.80 -23.88
N VAL A 128 1.67 -5.99 -22.60
CA VAL A 128 1.33 -7.33 -22.09
C VAL A 128 -0.11 -7.38 -21.60
N VAL A 129 -0.80 -8.47 -21.91
CA VAL A 129 -2.15 -8.78 -21.42
C VAL A 129 -2.09 -9.95 -20.44
N GLY A 130 -2.83 -9.83 -19.35
CA GLY A 130 -3.03 -10.93 -18.40
C GLY A 130 -3.84 -12.05 -19.04
N CYS A 131 -3.34 -13.28 -18.96
CA CYS A 131 -4.01 -14.45 -19.51
C CYS A 131 -4.31 -15.48 -18.43
N GLY A 132 -5.52 -16.02 -18.46
CA GLY A 132 -5.97 -17.11 -17.59
C GLY A 132 -5.62 -18.52 -18.10
N LYS A 133 -4.85 -18.63 -19.20
CA LYS A 133 -4.46 -19.91 -19.81
C LYS A 133 -2.94 -20.06 -19.82
N SER A 134 -2.46 -21.28 -19.51
CA SER A 134 -1.05 -21.69 -19.48
C SER A 134 -0.30 -21.57 -20.80
N ASN A 135 -1.00 -21.34 -21.91
CA ASN A 135 -0.45 -21.46 -23.26
C ASN A 135 0.04 -20.12 -23.82
N CYS A 136 0.16 -19.10 -22.98
CA CYS A 136 0.73 -17.84 -23.42
C CYS A 136 2.25 -17.91 -23.45
N TYR A 137 2.80 -17.68 -24.63
CA TYR A 137 4.22 -17.49 -24.87
C TYR A 137 4.68 -16.26 -24.06
N ILE A 138 5.21 -16.48 -22.86
CA ILE A 138 6.25 -15.60 -22.33
C ILE A 138 7.40 -15.81 -23.31
N ALA A 139 7.52 -14.94 -24.31
CA ALA A 139 8.59 -15.08 -25.28
C ALA A 139 9.92 -15.11 -24.51
N LYS A 140 10.59 -16.27 -24.54
CA LYS A 140 12.01 -16.38 -24.24
C LYS A 140 12.69 -15.40 -25.20
N VAL A 141 13.15 -14.26 -24.70
CA VAL A 141 14.07 -13.42 -25.46
C VAL A 141 15.42 -14.11 -25.36
N GLU A 142 15.81 -14.82 -26.41
CA GLU A 142 17.21 -15.23 -26.60
C GLU A 142 18.01 -13.96 -26.92
N TYR A 143 19.11 -13.75 -26.19
CA TYR A 143 20.09 -12.69 -26.44
C TYR A 143 21.22 -13.24 -27.29
#